data_AF-A0A950AW59-F1
#
_entry.id   AF-A0A950AW59-F1
#
_cell.length_a   1.000
_cell.length_b   1.000
_cell.length_c   1.000
_cell.angle_alpha   90.00
_cell.angle_beta   90.00
_cell.angle_gamma   90.00
#
_symmetry.space_group_name_H-M   'P 1'
#
loop_
_entity.id
_entity.type
_entity.pdbx_description
1 polymer ?
#
loop_
_entity_poly.entity_id
_entity_poly.type
_entity_poly.pdbx_seq_one_letter_code
_entity_poly.pdbx_strand_id
1 'polypeptide(L)'
;MPTGDDGGAKPSKPGRGAKAKAGDRGDYDNVRQAREWMCRHFYDIRAFGAVMTTGVNCGQVRGPAQITFARSIDAITPLEFAITRKSVTTEADAAKQINKLDEETKTRFGTITGTIGRKSTVPYALYRCSGFVNPYLAKDTGFSDDDLRMLWEVLKGPMWEIDRSASRGLMCTRGLYVFEHDSPLGNAPAHELFTRVQVEPLGQNAAPRSFREYEPRIKVDEAGLPTGVTLYKVVG
;
A
#
# COMPACT_ATOMS: atom_id res chain seq x y z
N MET A 1 -59.63 35.02 -26.05
CA MET A 1 -59.53 33.56 -25.91
C MET A 1 -58.11 33.15 -26.31
N PRO A 2 -57.52 32.18 -25.59
CA PRO A 2 -56.09 32.05 -25.27
C PRO A 2 -55.29 31.55 -26.50
N THR A 3 -53.97 31.75 -26.56
CA THR A 3 -52.97 30.83 -25.97
C THR A 3 -51.66 31.56 -25.63
N GLY A 4 -51.14 31.35 -24.42
CA GLY A 4 -49.75 31.68 -24.07
C GLY A 4 -48.76 30.69 -24.69
N ASP A 5 -47.47 31.02 -24.68
CA ASP A 5 -46.53 30.49 -23.68
C ASP A 5 -45.09 30.94 -23.98
N ASP A 6 -44.47 31.47 -22.93
CA ASP A 6 -43.07 31.57 -22.54
C ASP A 6 -41.89 31.73 -23.52
N GLY A 7 -41.04 32.69 -23.12
CA GLY A 7 -39.80 33.05 -23.78
C GLY A 7 -38.70 32.01 -23.60
N GLY A 8 -38.25 31.45 -24.71
CA GLY A 8 -37.03 30.62 -24.78
C GLY A 8 -35.79 31.47 -25.04
N ALA A 9 -35.04 31.78 -23.99
CA ALA A 9 -33.68 32.31 -24.09
C ALA A 9 -32.77 31.29 -24.80
N LYS A 10 -32.06 31.73 -25.84
CA LYS A 10 -31.08 30.92 -26.57
C LYS A 10 -29.95 30.47 -25.62
N PRO A 11 -29.54 29.18 -25.64
CA PRO A 11 -28.46 28.70 -24.78
C PRO A 11 -27.12 29.35 -25.19
N SER A 12 -26.47 29.95 -24.20
CA SER A 12 -25.12 30.52 -24.32
C SER A 12 -24.11 29.41 -24.67
N LYS A 13 -23.28 29.67 -25.67
CA LYS A 13 -22.20 28.76 -26.11
C LYS A 13 -21.32 28.35 -24.92
N PRO A 14 -20.95 27.07 -24.79
CA PRO A 14 -20.01 26.63 -23.76
C PRO A 14 -18.66 27.32 -24.00
N GLY A 15 -18.15 27.98 -22.96
CA GLY A 15 -16.88 28.69 -22.97
C GLY A 15 -15.77 27.78 -23.48
N ARG A 16 -14.96 28.30 -24.40
CA ARG A 16 -13.75 27.65 -24.92
C ARG A 16 -12.92 27.18 -23.72
N GLY A 17 -12.78 25.86 -23.60
CA GLY A 17 -11.84 25.24 -22.67
C GLY A 17 -10.45 25.83 -22.90
N ALA A 18 -9.92 26.46 -21.85
CA ALA A 18 -8.53 26.89 -21.83
C ALA A 18 -7.66 25.64 -21.94
N LYS A 19 -7.10 25.40 -23.13
CA LYS A 19 -6.04 24.41 -23.30
C LYS A 19 -4.83 24.91 -22.52
N ALA A 20 -4.59 24.35 -21.34
CA ALA A 20 -3.34 24.54 -20.62
C ALA A 20 -2.19 24.08 -21.53
N LYS A 21 -1.34 25.03 -21.93
CA LYS A 21 -0.15 24.73 -22.72
C LYS A 21 0.85 24.03 -21.82
N ALA A 22 1.33 22.87 -22.24
CA ALA A 22 2.50 22.23 -21.66
C ALA A 22 3.68 23.20 -21.75
N GLY A 23 4.24 23.60 -20.60
CA GLY A 23 5.45 24.41 -20.52
C GLY A 23 5.29 25.78 -19.87
N ASP A 24 4.08 26.23 -19.51
CA ASP A 24 3.97 27.41 -18.65
C ASP A 24 4.32 26.98 -17.23
N ARG A 25 5.29 27.64 -16.58
CA ARG A 25 5.48 27.53 -15.13
C ARG A 25 4.22 28.14 -14.54
N GLY A 26 3.19 27.32 -14.37
CA GLY A 26 1.86 27.76 -13.96
C GLY A 26 2.00 28.76 -12.82
N ASP A 27 1.29 29.86 -12.94
CA ASP A 27 1.16 30.88 -11.91
C ASP A 27 1.17 30.22 -10.53
N TYR A 28 2.04 30.67 -9.62
CA TYR A 28 2.27 30.03 -8.32
C TYR A 28 0.96 29.83 -7.56
N ASP A 29 0.01 30.76 -7.73
CA ASP A 29 -1.32 30.68 -7.15
C ASP A 29 -2.17 29.55 -7.76
N ASN A 30 -2.08 29.32 -9.08
CA ASN A 30 -2.75 28.20 -9.74
C ASN A 30 -2.18 26.85 -9.28
N VAL A 31 -0.86 26.75 -9.11
CA VAL A 31 -0.21 25.53 -8.61
C VAL A 31 -0.63 25.24 -7.18
N ARG A 32 -0.68 26.27 -6.32
CA ARG A 32 -1.13 26.13 -4.92
C ARG A 32 -2.60 25.72 -4.84
N GLN A 33 -3.49 26.37 -5.60
CA GLN A 33 -4.90 26.02 -5.64
C GLN A 33 -5.12 24.59 -6.14
N ALA A 34 -4.40 24.19 -7.19
CA ALA A 34 -4.44 22.82 -7.70
C ALA A 34 -3.95 21.82 -6.64
N ARG A 35 -2.84 22.10 -5.96
CA ARG A 35 -2.33 21.27 -4.86
C ARG A 35 -3.37 21.11 -3.74
N GLU A 36 -3.94 22.22 -3.26
CA GLU A 36 -4.94 22.19 -2.19
C GLU A 36 -6.19 21.42 -2.63
N TRP A 37 -6.63 21.59 -3.88
CA TRP A 37 -7.74 20.83 -4.44
C TRP A 37 -7.41 19.32 -4.45
N MET A 38 -6.22 18.93 -4.89
CA MET A 38 -5.80 17.52 -4.89
C MET A 38 -5.80 16.93 -3.46
N CYS A 39 -5.22 17.63 -2.48
CA CYS A 39 -5.23 17.17 -1.09
C CYS A 39 -6.66 17.03 -0.52
N ARG A 40 -7.60 17.91 -0.89
CA ARG A 40 -8.99 17.82 -0.39
C ARG A 40 -9.75 16.61 -0.94
N HIS A 41 -9.49 16.25 -2.20
CA HIS A 41 -10.28 15.22 -2.90
C HIS A 41 -9.67 13.82 -2.79
N PHE A 42 -8.36 13.71 -2.57
CA PHE A 42 -7.66 12.42 -2.60
C PHE A 42 -6.99 12.12 -1.25
N TYR A 43 -7.46 11.06 -0.60
CA TYR A 43 -6.95 10.63 0.71
C TYR A 43 -5.48 10.22 0.66
N ASP A 44 -5.06 9.46 -0.36
CA ASP A 44 -3.69 8.99 -0.54
C ASP A 44 -2.71 10.16 -0.70
N ILE A 45 -3.08 11.18 -1.48
CA ILE A 45 -2.29 12.42 -1.63
C ILE A 45 -2.22 13.17 -0.29
N ARG A 46 -3.35 13.26 0.43
CA ARG A 46 -3.43 13.94 1.72
C ARG A 46 -2.62 13.25 2.82
N ALA A 47 -2.61 11.92 2.82
CA ALA A 47 -2.01 11.08 3.86
C ALA A 47 -0.51 10.77 3.59
N PHE A 48 -0.18 10.37 2.37
CA PHE A 48 1.16 9.88 2.00
C PHE A 48 1.93 10.86 1.10
N GLY A 49 1.24 11.80 0.47
CA GLY A 49 1.83 12.76 -0.46
C GLY A 49 1.92 12.22 -1.88
N ALA A 50 2.27 13.11 -2.82
CA ALA A 50 2.39 12.79 -4.24
C ALA A 50 3.27 13.81 -4.95
N VAL A 51 3.88 13.38 -6.06
CA VAL A 51 4.54 14.27 -7.03
C VAL A 51 3.62 14.41 -8.24
N MET A 52 3.16 15.63 -8.50
CA MET A 52 2.08 15.92 -9.46
C MET A 52 2.54 16.96 -10.50
N THR A 53 3.74 16.77 -11.05
CA THR A 53 4.38 17.70 -11.99
C THR A 53 4.14 17.35 -13.46
N THR A 54 3.19 16.45 -13.75
CA THR A 54 2.91 15.96 -15.11
C THR A 54 1.78 16.73 -15.79
N GLY A 55 2.02 17.22 -17.01
CA GLY A 55 1.03 17.97 -17.78
C GLY A 55 0.71 19.31 -17.13
N VAL A 56 -0.39 19.38 -16.37
CA VAL A 56 -0.72 20.54 -15.53
C VAL A 56 0.02 20.39 -14.21
N ASN A 57 0.92 21.31 -13.92
CA ASN A 57 1.76 21.25 -12.73
C ASN A 57 0.93 21.57 -11.46
N CYS A 58 0.78 20.57 -10.59
CA CYS A 58 0.16 20.71 -9.26
C CYS A 58 1.20 20.64 -8.12
N GLY A 59 2.49 20.68 -8.46
CA GLY A 59 3.60 20.67 -7.51
C GLY A 59 3.82 19.31 -6.85
N GLN A 60 4.28 19.34 -5.60
CA GLN A 60 4.56 18.15 -4.81
C GLN A 60 4.03 18.31 -3.38
N VAL A 61 3.64 17.19 -2.79
CA VAL A 61 3.13 17.10 -1.42
C VAL A 61 3.92 16.04 -0.67
N ARG A 62 4.36 16.37 0.54
CA ARG A 62 4.86 15.39 1.51
C ARG A 62 3.72 15.07 2.47
N GLY A 63 3.28 13.82 2.53
CA GLY A 63 2.22 13.42 3.44
C GLY A 63 2.71 13.29 4.89
N PRO A 64 1.80 13.46 5.87
CA PRO A 64 2.12 13.28 7.28
C PRO A 64 2.43 11.83 7.67
N ALA A 65 1.79 10.85 7.03
CA ALA A 65 1.95 9.44 7.36
C ALA A 65 3.13 8.85 6.58
N GLN A 66 4.17 8.45 7.31
CA GLN A 66 5.38 7.86 6.75
C GLN A 66 5.62 6.50 7.39
N ILE A 67 5.78 5.48 6.55
CA ILE A 67 5.95 4.09 7.00
C ILE A 67 7.30 3.59 6.51
N THR A 68 8.09 3.00 7.41
CA THR A 68 9.38 2.42 7.07
C THR A 68 9.21 1.08 6.37
N PHE A 69 10.27 0.60 5.72
CA PHE A 69 10.27 -0.77 5.22
C PHE A 69 10.04 -1.76 6.35
N ALA A 70 9.12 -2.68 6.12
CA ALA A 70 8.87 -3.78 7.02
C ALA A 70 10.04 -4.77 6.93
N ARG A 71 10.53 -5.23 8.08
CA ARG A 71 11.58 -6.26 8.17
C ARG A 71 11.06 -7.45 8.92
N SER A 72 11.45 -8.65 8.49
CA SER A 72 11.12 -9.88 9.20
C SER A 72 11.89 -9.93 10.52
N ILE A 73 11.28 -10.49 11.56
CA ILE A 73 11.93 -10.67 12.87
C ILE A 73 13.04 -11.72 12.78
N ASP A 74 12.78 -12.84 12.09
CA ASP A 74 13.76 -13.87 11.77
C ASP A 74 14.08 -13.86 10.26
N ALA A 75 15.18 -14.52 9.89
CA ALA A 75 15.52 -14.71 8.48
C ALA A 75 14.44 -15.54 7.76
N ILE A 76 14.13 -15.16 6.53
CA ILE A 76 13.13 -15.84 5.70
C ILE A 76 13.82 -16.61 4.58
N THR A 77 13.36 -17.84 4.34
CA THR A 77 13.77 -18.65 3.20
C THR A 77 12.58 -18.87 2.29
N PRO A 78 12.57 -18.27 1.08
CA PRO A 78 11.55 -18.53 0.08
C PRO A 78 11.59 -19.99 -0.37
N LEU A 79 10.42 -20.62 -0.50
CA LEU A 79 10.24 -21.93 -1.12
C LEU A 79 9.69 -21.76 -2.53
N GLU A 80 10.25 -22.48 -3.49
CA GLU A 80 9.79 -22.46 -4.88
C GLU A 80 8.97 -23.73 -5.20
N PHE A 81 7.79 -23.53 -5.76
CA PHE A 81 6.90 -24.59 -6.22
C PHE A 81 6.78 -24.53 -7.73
N ALA A 82 7.08 -25.65 -8.40
CA ALA A 82 6.77 -25.82 -9.81
C ALA A 82 5.25 -26.06 -9.95
N ILE A 83 4.59 -25.27 -10.79
CA ILE A 83 3.16 -25.37 -11.08
C ILE A 83 2.94 -25.58 -12.57
N THR A 84 1.93 -26.35 -12.95
CA THR A 84 1.67 -26.65 -14.37
C THR A 84 0.36 -26.03 -14.82
N ARG A 85 0.40 -25.20 -15.87
CA ARG A 85 -0.79 -24.74 -16.59
C ARG A 85 -1.03 -25.66 -17.79
N LYS A 86 -2.13 -26.41 -17.79
CA LYS A 86 -2.46 -27.34 -18.90
C LYS A 86 -2.66 -26.64 -20.24
N SER A 87 -3.24 -25.44 -20.24
CA SER A 87 -3.49 -24.68 -21.46
C SER A 87 -2.23 -23.95 -21.94
N VAL A 88 -2.06 -23.92 -23.25
CA VAL A 88 -1.02 -23.13 -23.95
C VAL A 88 -1.60 -21.80 -24.41
N THR A 89 -0.78 -20.75 -24.40
CA THR A 89 -1.21 -19.37 -24.66
C THR A 89 -1.24 -19.00 -26.14
N THR A 90 -0.44 -19.67 -26.96
CA THR A 90 -0.33 -19.37 -28.39
C THR A 90 -0.46 -20.64 -29.22
N GLU A 91 -0.99 -20.50 -30.44
CA GLU A 91 -1.07 -21.58 -31.41
C GLU A 91 0.32 -22.12 -31.78
N ALA A 92 1.33 -21.24 -31.83
CA ALA A 92 2.71 -21.62 -32.08
C ALA A 92 3.25 -22.55 -30.98
N ASP A 93 2.95 -22.28 -29.71
CA ASP A 93 3.36 -23.15 -28.59
C ASP A 93 2.61 -24.49 -28.62
N ALA A 94 1.33 -24.48 -28.98
CA ALA A 94 0.56 -25.70 -29.19
C ALA A 94 1.18 -26.57 -30.30
N ALA A 95 1.45 -25.95 -31.45
CA ALA A 95 2.03 -26.62 -32.61
C ALA A 95 3.42 -27.21 -32.30
N LYS A 96 4.26 -26.51 -31.55
CA LYS A 96 5.56 -27.02 -31.08
C LYS A 96 5.43 -28.25 -30.18
N GLN A 97 4.42 -28.27 -29.30
CA GLN A 97 4.20 -29.41 -28.39
C GLN A 97 3.62 -30.63 -29.09
N ILE A 98 2.73 -30.42 -30.06
CA ILE A 98 2.06 -31.49 -30.83
C ILE A 98 2.98 -32.06 -31.91
N ASN A 99 3.80 -31.22 -32.55
CA ASN A 99 4.66 -31.62 -33.66
C ASN A 99 6.12 -31.84 -33.23
N LYS A 100 6.39 -32.48 -32.09
CA LYS A 100 7.78 -32.83 -31.75
C LYS A 100 8.27 -33.88 -32.75
N LEU A 101 9.46 -33.65 -33.30
CA LEU A 101 10.09 -34.59 -34.23
C LEU A 101 10.91 -35.58 -33.43
N ASP A 102 10.72 -36.86 -33.72
CA ASP A 102 11.66 -37.90 -33.33
C ASP A 102 12.83 -37.88 -34.32
N GLU A 103 14.04 -37.56 -33.87
CA GLU A 103 15.21 -37.46 -34.76
C GLU A 103 15.62 -38.84 -35.33
N GLU A 104 15.27 -39.93 -34.65
CA GLU A 104 15.66 -41.29 -35.03
C GLU A 104 14.64 -41.91 -36.00
N THR A 105 13.34 -41.78 -35.71
CA THR A 105 12.27 -42.33 -36.57
C THR A 105 11.76 -41.34 -37.62
N LYS A 106 12.17 -40.06 -37.54
CA LYS A 106 11.67 -38.94 -38.37
C LYS A 106 10.15 -38.78 -38.34
N THR A 107 9.49 -39.34 -37.33
CA THR A 107 8.03 -39.22 -37.14
C THR A 107 7.70 -38.04 -36.24
N ARG A 108 6.54 -37.41 -36.46
CA ARG A 108 6.03 -36.38 -35.55
C ARG A 108 5.16 -37.03 -34.49
N PHE A 109 5.41 -36.68 -33.24
CA PHE A 109 4.65 -37.12 -32.08
C PHE A 109 4.52 -35.97 -31.08
N GLY A 110 3.54 -36.03 -30.19
CA GLY A 110 3.39 -35.02 -29.15
C GLY A 110 1.95 -34.74 -28.80
N THR A 111 1.74 -34.34 -27.55
CA THR A 111 0.46 -33.90 -27.02
C THR A 111 0.67 -32.61 -26.24
N ILE A 112 -0.41 -31.85 -26.01
CA ILE A 112 -0.34 -30.65 -25.19
C ILE A 112 -0.03 -31.09 -23.76
N THR A 113 1.21 -30.89 -23.33
CA THR A 113 1.69 -31.18 -21.97
C THR A 113 1.53 -29.97 -21.03
N GLY A 114 1.22 -28.80 -21.59
CA GLY A 114 1.07 -27.55 -20.86
C GLY A 114 2.38 -26.78 -20.69
N THR A 115 2.36 -25.74 -19.85
CA THR A 115 3.51 -24.89 -19.52
C THR A 115 3.80 -24.96 -18.02
N ILE A 116 5.06 -25.10 -17.64
CA ILE A 116 5.49 -25.11 -16.23
C ILE A 116 5.83 -23.67 -15.81
N GLY A 117 5.15 -23.18 -14.78
CA GLY A 117 5.46 -21.95 -14.07
C GLY A 117 6.12 -22.23 -12.73
N ARG A 118 6.55 -21.15 -12.07
CA ARG A 118 7.14 -21.18 -10.73
C ARG A 118 6.38 -20.25 -9.81
N LYS A 119 6.23 -20.64 -8.56
CA LYS A 119 5.62 -19.82 -7.52
C LYS A 119 6.50 -19.87 -6.28
N SER A 120 7.01 -18.72 -5.87
CA SER A 120 7.76 -18.59 -4.63
C SER A 120 6.82 -18.19 -3.50
N THR A 121 6.95 -18.82 -2.34
CA THR A 121 6.20 -18.46 -1.13
C THR A 121 7.12 -18.45 0.09
N VAL A 122 6.75 -17.65 1.09
CA VAL A 122 7.37 -17.70 2.42
C VAL A 122 6.45 -18.54 3.30
N PRO A 123 6.92 -19.66 3.90
CA PRO A 123 6.07 -20.53 4.71
C PRO A 123 5.39 -19.79 5.87
N TYR A 124 6.16 -18.96 6.56
CA TYR A 124 5.68 -18.04 7.57
C TYR A 124 6.75 -16.98 7.83
N ALA A 125 6.31 -15.76 8.14
CA ALA A 125 7.18 -14.71 8.65
C ALA A 125 6.35 -13.70 9.44
N LEU A 126 6.91 -13.20 10.53
CA LEU A 126 6.39 -12.03 11.22
C LEU A 126 7.19 -10.80 10.78
N TYR A 127 6.52 -9.83 10.18
CA TYR A 127 7.13 -8.58 9.75
C TYR A 127 6.76 -7.45 10.70
N ARG A 128 7.74 -6.57 10.94
CA ARG A 128 7.56 -5.34 11.70
C ARG A 128 7.97 -4.15 10.85
N CYS A 129 7.11 -3.14 10.79
CA CYS A 129 7.45 -1.81 10.30
C CYS A 129 7.26 -0.78 11.42
N SER A 130 7.79 0.42 11.20
CA SER A 130 7.56 1.57 12.07
C SER A 130 6.85 2.66 11.28
N GLY A 131 5.94 3.38 11.92
CA GLY A 131 5.18 4.47 11.31
C GLY A 131 5.39 5.77 12.07
N PHE A 132 5.32 6.89 11.34
CA PHE A 132 5.40 8.24 11.88
C PHE A 132 4.26 9.07 11.30
N VAL A 133 3.61 9.87 12.14
CA VAL A 133 2.61 10.85 11.71
C VAL A 133 3.08 12.23 12.13
N ASN A 134 3.42 13.08 11.16
CA ASN A 134 3.91 14.42 11.43
C ASN A 134 2.76 15.45 11.44
N PRO A 135 2.46 16.10 12.58
CA PRO A 135 1.34 17.04 12.68
C PRO A 135 1.54 18.32 11.87
N TYR A 136 2.78 18.75 11.61
CA TYR A 136 3.05 19.91 10.77
C TYR A 136 2.73 19.64 9.30
N LEU A 137 3.10 18.45 8.80
CA LEU A 137 2.72 18.02 7.46
C LEU A 137 1.21 17.79 7.35
N ALA A 138 0.57 17.31 8.43
CA ALA A 138 -0.88 17.12 8.46
C ALA A 138 -1.61 18.46 8.30
N LYS A 139 -1.13 19.51 8.99
CA LYS A 139 -1.64 20.87 8.83
C LYS A 139 -1.49 21.39 7.39
N ASP A 140 -0.38 21.08 6.73
CA ASP A 140 -0.12 21.50 5.35
C ASP A 140 -1.00 20.79 4.31
N THR A 141 -1.41 19.54 4.57
CA THR A 141 -2.26 18.76 3.67
C THR A 141 -3.74 18.78 4.03
N GLY A 142 -4.08 19.26 5.23
CA GLY A 142 -5.44 19.19 5.77
C GLY A 142 -5.81 17.78 6.25
N PHE A 143 -4.82 16.92 6.52
CA PHE A 143 -5.04 15.58 7.07
C PHE A 143 -5.62 15.70 8.48
N SER A 144 -6.78 15.10 8.68
CA SER A 144 -7.60 15.25 9.89
C SER A 144 -7.51 14.04 10.82
N ASP A 145 -8.06 14.17 12.02
CA ASP A 145 -8.20 13.04 12.95
C ASP A 145 -9.07 11.92 12.37
N ASP A 146 -10.05 12.24 11.52
CA ASP A 146 -10.88 11.23 10.85
C ASP A 146 -10.08 10.46 9.80
N ASP A 147 -9.16 11.14 9.10
CA ASP A 147 -8.21 10.48 8.21
C ASP A 147 -7.26 9.56 9.00
N LEU A 148 -6.80 10.00 10.17
CA LEU A 148 -5.96 9.21 11.05
C LEU A 148 -6.70 7.97 11.59
N ARG A 149 -7.96 8.13 12.00
CA ARG A 149 -8.82 7.01 12.41
C ARG A 149 -9.01 6.03 11.26
N MET A 150 -9.26 6.51 10.05
CA MET A 150 -9.38 5.66 8.86
C MET A 150 -8.10 4.86 8.61
N LEU A 151 -6.92 5.48 8.75
CA LEU A 151 -5.64 4.78 8.66
C LEU A 151 -5.55 3.63 9.67
N TRP A 152 -5.94 3.87 10.92
CA TRP A 152 -5.98 2.82 11.94
C TRP A 152 -6.98 1.71 11.61
N GLU A 153 -8.20 2.05 11.19
CA GLU A 153 -9.21 1.09 10.78
C GLU A 153 -8.71 0.15 9.68
N VAL A 154 -8.03 0.69 8.67
CA VAL A 154 -7.48 -0.11 7.57
C VAL A 154 -6.32 -0.99 8.06
N LEU A 155 -5.43 -0.46 8.90
CA LEU A 155 -4.28 -1.20 9.44
C LEU A 155 -4.66 -2.30 10.43
N LYS A 156 -5.82 -2.22 11.10
CA LYS A 156 -6.29 -3.28 12.00
C LYS A 156 -6.49 -4.64 11.32
N GLY A 157 -6.69 -4.66 10.00
CA GLY A 157 -6.93 -5.91 9.28
C GLY A 157 -7.52 -5.78 7.87
N PRO A 158 -8.50 -4.87 7.61
CA PRO A 158 -9.16 -4.77 6.31
C PRO A 158 -8.21 -4.70 5.12
N MET A 159 -7.06 -4.02 5.26
CA MET A 159 -6.02 -3.95 4.23
C MET A 159 -5.60 -5.33 3.69
N TRP A 160 -5.54 -6.35 4.56
CA TRP A 160 -5.15 -7.72 4.20
C TRP A 160 -6.33 -8.60 3.83
N GLU A 161 -7.51 -8.33 4.41
CA GLU A 161 -8.71 -9.12 4.16
C GLU A 161 -9.27 -8.92 2.75
N ILE A 162 -9.13 -7.71 2.20
CA ILE A 162 -9.60 -7.39 0.84
C ILE A 162 -8.51 -7.55 -0.24
N ASP A 163 -7.26 -7.81 0.15
CA ASP A 163 -6.12 -7.99 -0.75
C ASP A 163 -5.67 -9.46 -0.80
N ARG A 164 -6.65 -10.34 -1.03
CA ARG A 164 -6.41 -11.79 -1.18
C ARG A 164 -6.05 -12.10 -2.62
N SER A 165 -4.94 -12.82 -2.80
CA SER A 165 -4.56 -13.35 -4.12
C SER A 165 -3.78 -14.64 -3.98
N ALA A 166 -3.66 -15.37 -5.10
CA ALA A 166 -2.85 -16.58 -5.15
C ALA A 166 -1.41 -16.32 -4.67
N SER A 167 -0.83 -15.14 -4.94
CA SER A 167 0.57 -14.84 -4.58
C SER A 167 0.76 -14.38 -3.14
N ARG A 168 -0.26 -13.78 -2.50
CA ARG A 168 -0.15 -13.21 -1.15
C ARG A 168 -0.43 -14.22 -0.03
N GLY A 169 -1.25 -15.24 -0.29
CA GLY A 169 -1.61 -16.23 0.74
C GLY A 169 -2.43 -15.62 1.89
N LEU A 170 -2.10 -16.00 3.13
CA LEU A 170 -2.78 -15.53 4.34
C LEU A 170 -1.92 -14.48 5.07
N MET A 171 -2.19 -13.21 4.79
CA MET A 171 -1.62 -12.08 5.51
C MET A 171 -2.63 -11.56 6.54
N CYS A 172 -2.15 -11.11 7.69
CA CYS A 172 -2.99 -10.55 8.74
C CYS A 172 -2.17 -9.62 9.64
N THR A 173 -2.84 -8.62 10.23
CA THR A 173 -2.23 -7.77 11.26
C THR A 173 -2.20 -8.53 12.58
N ARG A 174 -1.03 -8.56 13.22
CA ARG A 174 -0.82 -9.23 14.52
C ARG A 174 -0.68 -8.28 15.69
N GLY A 175 -0.29 -7.04 15.45
CA GLY A 175 -0.16 -6.01 16.47
C GLY A 175 -0.12 -4.63 15.85
N LEU A 176 -0.72 -3.67 16.54
CA LEU A 176 -0.71 -2.26 16.18
C LEU A 176 -0.63 -1.46 17.48
N TYR A 177 0.55 -0.91 17.72
CA TYR A 177 0.89 -0.12 18.90
C TYR A 177 1.13 1.32 18.47
N VAL A 178 0.39 2.26 19.05
CA VAL A 178 0.44 3.68 18.69
C VAL A 178 0.93 4.47 19.89
N PHE A 179 1.97 5.27 19.69
CA PHE A 179 2.46 6.22 20.68
C PHE A 179 1.99 7.61 20.28
N GLU A 180 1.13 8.21 21.09
CA GLU A 180 0.68 9.59 20.95
C GLU A 180 1.52 10.50 21.82
N HIS A 181 1.85 11.69 21.31
CA HIS A 181 2.60 12.71 22.01
C HIS A 181 1.72 13.93 22.26
N ASP A 182 1.76 14.49 23.47
CA ASP A 182 1.00 15.71 23.82
C ASP A 182 1.50 16.95 23.05
N SER A 183 2.79 16.97 22.71
CA SER A 183 3.45 18.05 21.97
C SER A 183 3.55 17.73 20.48
N PRO A 184 3.21 18.69 19.58
CA PRO A 184 3.41 18.53 18.13
C PRO A 184 4.87 18.30 17.70
N LEU A 185 5.84 18.69 18.53
CA LEU A 185 7.27 18.44 18.29
C LEU A 185 7.71 17.04 18.75
N GLY A 186 6.85 16.33 19.48
CA GLY A 186 7.18 15.08 20.18
C GLY A 186 7.66 15.31 21.61
N ASN A 187 7.30 14.39 22.49
CA ASN A 187 7.70 14.35 23.90
C ASN A 187 8.86 13.37 24.18
N ALA A 188 9.13 12.45 23.26
CA ALA A 188 10.17 11.44 23.39
C ALA A 188 10.73 11.03 22.02
N PRO A 189 11.99 10.57 21.94
CA PRO A 189 12.56 10.05 20.71
C PRO A 189 11.84 8.78 20.24
N ALA A 190 11.49 8.71 18.95
CA ALA A 190 10.74 7.58 18.41
C ALA A 190 11.48 6.23 18.53
N HIS A 191 12.81 6.23 18.46
CA HIS A 191 13.59 4.99 18.59
C HIS A 191 13.45 4.37 19.99
N GLU A 192 13.40 5.17 21.05
CA GLU A 192 13.17 4.70 22.43
C GLU A 192 11.77 4.11 22.56
N LEU A 193 10.76 4.79 22.02
CA LEU A 193 9.38 4.29 22.03
C LEU A 193 9.25 2.96 21.28
N PHE A 194 9.87 2.83 20.10
CA PHE A 194 9.86 1.57 19.37
C PHE A 194 10.59 0.44 20.10
N THR A 195 11.63 0.73 20.89
CA THR A 195 12.29 -0.32 21.70
C THR A 195 11.41 -0.87 22.83
N ARG A 196 10.31 -0.21 23.17
CA ARG A 196 9.34 -0.70 24.16
C ARG A 196 8.46 -1.83 23.64
N VAL A 197 8.32 -1.96 22.32
CA VAL A 197 7.67 -3.11 21.69
C VAL A 197 8.77 -4.03 21.17
N GLN A 198 9.05 -5.09 21.91
CA GLN A 198 10.08 -6.06 21.60
C GLN A 198 9.44 -7.35 21.12
N VAL A 199 10.04 -7.92 20.07
CA VAL A 199 9.70 -9.27 19.61
C VAL A 199 11.00 -10.03 19.58
N GLU A 200 11.16 -10.97 20.51
CA GLU A 200 12.38 -11.78 20.55
C GLU A 200 12.38 -12.74 19.36
N PRO A 201 13.47 -12.79 18.55
CA PRO A 201 13.58 -13.72 17.44
C PRO A 201 13.56 -15.17 17.94
N LEU A 202 13.08 -16.08 17.11
CA LEU A 202 13.09 -17.51 17.41
C LEU A 202 14.51 -18.09 17.38
N GLY A 203 15.40 -17.47 16.60
CA GLY A 203 16.82 -17.83 16.50
C GLY A 203 17.21 -18.33 15.10
N GLN A 204 18.51 -18.44 14.85
CA GLN A 204 19.06 -18.66 13.49
C GLN A 204 18.62 -19.97 12.80
N ASN A 205 18.23 -21.00 13.57
CA ASN A 205 17.80 -22.29 13.04
C ASN A 205 16.28 -22.50 13.10
N ALA A 206 15.53 -21.47 13.46
CA ALA A 206 14.08 -21.57 13.54
C ALA A 206 13.45 -21.57 12.15
N ALA A 207 12.46 -22.42 11.95
CA ALA A 207 11.64 -22.46 10.75
C ALA A 207 10.19 -22.16 11.13
N PRO A 208 9.85 -20.90 11.48
CA PRO A 208 8.52 -20.55 11.97
C PRO A 208 7.43 -21.01 11.01
N ARG A 209 6.29 -21.41 11.56
CA ARG A 209 5.09 -21.82 10.81
C ARG A 209 3.81 -21.19 11.34
N SER A 210 3.85 -20.58 12.52
CA SER A 210 2.66 -20.00 13.15
C SER A 210 2.98 -18.77 13.99
N PHE A 211 1.97 -17.91 14.17
CA PHE A 211 2.05 -16.78 15.10
C PHE A 211 2.25 -17.22 16.55
N ARG A 212 1.75 -18.41 16.92
CA ARG A 212 1.82 -18.95 18.29
C ARG A 212 3.26 -19.12 18.78
N GLU A 213 4.23 -19.21 17.88
CA GLU A 213 5.66 -19.29 18.24
C GLU A 213 6.20 -17.92 18.66
N TYR A 214 5.64 -16.84 18.10
CA TYR A 214 6.02 -15.45 18.39
C TYR A 214 5.21 -14.82 19.52
N GLU A 215 3.94 -15.18 19.67
CA GLU A 215 3.03 -14.63 20.68
C GLU A 215 3.64 -14.54 22.10
N PRO A 216 4.24 -15.60 22.69
CA PRO A 216 4.85 -15.51 24.02
C PRO A 216 6.15 -14.68 24.07
N ARG A 217 6.66 -14.24 22.92
CA ARG A 217 7.91 -13.47 22.76
C ARG A 217 7.68 -12.00 22.48
N ILE A 218 6.42 -11.58 22.34
CA ILE A 218 6.05 -10.18 22.20
C ILE A 218 5.99 -9.58 23.60
N LYS A 219 6.88 -8.63 23.88
CA LYS A 219 6.93 -7.88 25.13
C LYS A 219 6.64 -6.43 24.84
N VAL A 220 5.65 -5.88 25.53
CA VAL A 220 5.26 -4.46 25.43
C VAL A 220 5.50 -3.83 26.80
N ASP A 221 6.48 -2.94 26.88
CA ASP A 221 6.78 -2.21 28.10
C ASP A 221 5.88 -0.96 28.21
N GLU A 222 4.84 -1.11 29.03
CA GLU A 222 3.87 -0.05 29.35
C GLU A 222 4.28 0.77 30.59
N ALA A 223 5.30 0.32 31.33
CA ALA A 223 5.73 0.97 32.55
C ALA A 223 6.69 2.14 32.25
N GLY A 224 6.61 3.20 33.07
CA GLY A 224 7.55 4.32 32.98
C GLY A 224 7.58 4.99 31.61
N LEU A 225 6.42 5.15 30.96
CA LEU A 225 6.32 5.92 29.73
C LEU A 225 6.82 7.36 29.98
N PRO A 226 7.57 7.97 29.02
CA PRO A 226 7.99 9.35 29.14
C PRO A 226 6.79 10.28 29.34
N THR A 227 6.96 11.35 30.10
CA THR A 227 5.90 12.32 30.37
C THR A 227 5.35 12.91 29.07
N GLY A 228 4.02 12.85 28.91
CA GLY A 228 3.31 13.31 27.72
C GLY A 228 3.39 12.37 26.53
N VAL A 229 3.60 11.07 26.79
CA VAL A 229 3.43 9.99 25.80
C VAL A 229 2.36 9.03 26.29
N THR A 230 1.36 8.76 25.44
CA THR A 230 0.32 7.76 25.69
C THR A 230 0.49 6.59 24.72
N LEU A 231 0.47 5.36 25.23
CA LEU A 231 0.51 4.14 24.41
C LEU A 231 -0.90 3.57 24.24
N TYR A 232 -1.33 3.41 22.99
CA TYR A 232 -2.56 2.73 22.61
C TYR A 232 -2.24 1.38 21.98
N LYS A 233 -2.87 0.32 22.50
CA LYS A 233 -2.87 -1.02 21.89
C LYS A 233 -4.12 -1.16 21.03
N VAL A 234 -4.00 -0.84 19.75
CA VAL A 234 -5.12 -0.86 18.79
C VAL A 234 -5.39 -2.29 18.32
N VAL A 235 -4.33 -3.08 18.16
CA VAL A 235 -4.38 -4.55 17.98
C VAL A 235 -3.29 -5.13 18.87
N GLY A 236 -3.60 -6.14 19.67
CA GLY A 236 -2.67 -6.79 20.58
C GLY A 236 -3.15 -8.15 21.01
#